data_AF-A0AAV5KZ20-F1
#
_entry.id   AF-A0AAV5KZ20-F1
#
_cell.length_a   1.000
_cell.length_b   1.000
_cell.length_c   1.000
_cell.angle_alpha   90.00
_cell.angle_beta   90.00
_cell.angle_gamma   90.00
#
_symmetry.space_group_name_H-M   'P 1'
#
loop_
_entity.id
_entity.type
_entity.pdbx_description
1 polymer ?
#
loop_
_entity_poly.entity_id
_entity_poly.type
_entity_poly.pdbx_seq_one_letter_code
_entity_poly.pdbx_strand_id
1 'polypeptide(L)' 'MPLDLRPKKTRAIRRRLTKHQASLKTEREKKREMYFPLRKYAIKV' A
#
# COMPACT_ATOMS: atom_id res chain seq x y z
N MET A 1 15.86 -6.01 -20.01
CA MET A 1 16.48 -7.30 -19.61
C MET A 1 15.83 -8.42 -20.41
N PRO A 2 16.63 -9.37 -20.92
CA PRO A 2 16.12 -10.63 -21.47
C PRO A 2 15.11 -11.30 -20.54
N LEU A 3 14.16 -12.06 -21.10
CA LEU A 3 13.13 -12.75 -20.32
C LEU A 3 13.72 -13.72 -19.30
N ASP A 4 14.88 -14.29 -19.62
CA ASP A 4 15.58 -15.29 -18.81
C ASP A 4 16.15 -14.72 -17.52
N LEU A 5 16.53 -13.44 -17.52
CA LEU A 5 17.02 -12.74 -16.33
C LEU A 5 15.89 -12.17 -15.47
N ARG A 6 14.63 -12.28 -15.92
CA ARG A 6 13.49 -11.76 -15.15
C ARG A 6 13.14 -12.73 -14.02
N PRO A 7 12.74 -12.23 -12.85
CA PRO A 7 12.19 -13.08 -11.80
C PRO A 7 11.00 -13.92 -12.31
N LYS A 8 11.09 -15.24 -12.15
CA LYS A 8 10.03 -16.18 -12.52
C LYS A 8 8.89 -16.11 -11.51
N LYS A 9 7.88 -15.28 -11.81
CA LYS A 9 6.65 -15.10 -11.02
C LYS A 9 5.42 -15.44 -11.87
N THR A 10 4.33 -15.81 -11.21
CA THR A 10 3.05 -16.04 -11.89
C THR A 10 2.58 -14.79 -12.63
N ARG A 11 1.78 -14.96 -13.68
CA ARG A 11 1.22 -13.86 -14.48
C ARG A 11 0.45 -12.86 -13.62
N ALA A 12 -0.31 -13.35 -12.64
CA ALA A 12 -1.08 -12.53 -11.71
C ALA A 12 -0.16 -11.60 -10.88
N ILE A 13 0.94 -12.10 -10.34
CA ILE A 13 1.88 -11.29 -9.54
C ILE A 13 2.59 -10.25 -10.42
N ARG A 14 2.96 -10.60 -11.66
CA ARG A 14 3.61 -9.66 -12.58
C ARG A 14 2.70 -8.49 -13.01
N ARG A 15 1.38 -8.66 -12.92
CA ARG A 15 0.38 -7.64 -13.27
C ARG A 15 -0.11 -6.83 -12.07
N ARG A 16 0.18 -7.26 -10.84
CA ARG A 16 -0.17 -6.52 -9.62
C ARG A 16 0.62 -5.21 -9.57
N LEU A 17 0.05 -4.20 -8.93
CA LEU A 17 0.74 -2.95 -8.58
C LEU A 17 2.04 -3.23 -7.81
N THR A 18 3.04 -2.37 -8.01
CA THR A 18 4.26 -2.41 -7.19
C THR A 18 3.96 -1.95 -5.76
N LYS A 19 4.82 -2.33 -4.80
CA LYS A 19 4.66 -1.93 -3.40
C LYS A 19 4.60 -0.40 -3.24
N HIS A 20 5.42 0.31 -4.02
CA HIS A 20 5.42 1.77 -4.02
C HIS A 20 4.09 2.33 -4.54
N GLN A 21 3.62 1.86 -5.69
CA GLN A 21 2.34 2.30 -6.27
C GLN A 21 1.16 2.02 -5.32
N ALA A 22 1.14 0.86 -4.68
CA ALA A 22 0.11 0.50 -3.71
C ALA A 22 0.15 1.37 -2.44
N SER A 23 1.30 1.95 -2.09
CA SER A 23 1.45 2.84 -0.94
C SER A 23 1.18 4.31 -1.25
N LEU A 24 1.01 4.69 -2.53
CA LEU A 24 0.75 6.07 -2.90
C LEU A 24 -0.63 6.49 -2.38
N LYS A 25 -0.65 7.55 -1.58
CA LYS A 25 -1.85 8.20 -1.07
C LYS A 25 -1.96 9.60 -1.64
N THR A 26 -3.18 10.06 -1.84
CA THR A 26 -3.44 11.44 -2.27
C THR A 26 -3.08 12.43 -1.15
N GLU A 27 -2.76 13.68 -1.50
CA GLU A 27 -2.48 14.73 -0.51
C GLU A 27 -3.67 14.97 0.44
N ARG A 28 -4.90 14.82 -0.08
CA ARG A 28 -6.12 14.91 0.72
C ARG A 28 -6.20 13.78 1.75
N GLU A 29 -5.89 12.56 1.35
CA GLU A 29 -5.92 11.39 2.24
C GLU A 29 -4.83 11.47 3.31
N LYS A 30 -3.61 11.87 2.94
CA LYS A 30 -2.52 12.11 3.91
C LYS A 30 -2.93 13.12 4.98
N LYS A 31 -3.51 14.26 4.58
CA LYS A 31 -4.01 15.28 5.53
C LYS A 31 -5.07 14.71 6.46
N ARG A 32 -6.02 13.92 5.94
CA ARG A 32 -7.05 13.28 6.76
C ARG A 32 -6.44 12.33 7.81
N GLU A 33 -5.49 11.49 7.40
CA GLU A 33 -4.81 10.56 8.30
C GLU A 33 -3.97 11.27 9.38
N MET A 34 -3.29 12.37 9.01
CA MET A 34 -2.52 13.18 9.95
C MET A 34 -3.42 13.86 10.99
N TYR A 35 -4.55 14.43 10.57
CA TYR A 35 -5.44 15.19 11.47
C TYR A 35 -6.34 14.29 12.32
N PHE A 36 -6.80 13.16 11.76
CA PHE A 36 -7.75 12.27 12.42
C PHE A 36 -7.23 10.83 12.46
N PRO A 37 -6.18 10.56 13.25
CA PRO A 37 -5.73 9.19 13.46
C PRO A 37 -6.77 8.42 14.27
N LEU A 38 -6.93 7.12 13.96
CA LEU A 38 -7.72 6.21 14.76
C LEU A 38 -7.06 6.05 16.13
N ARG A 39 -7.75 6.50 17.19
CA ARG A 39 -7.27 6.41 18.55
C ARG A 39 -7.69 5.09 19.17
N LYS A 40 -6.78 4.42 19.84
CA LYS A 40 -7.09 3.25 20.67
C LYS A 40 -7.62 3.76 22.01
N TYR A 41 -8.87 3.43 22.35
CA TYR A 41 -9.47 3.75 23.64
C TYR A 41 -10.27 2.55 24.16
N ALA A 42 -10.47 2.49 25.47
CA ALA A 42 -11.33 1.51 26.13
C ALA A 42 -12.29 2.28 27.05
N ILE A 43 -13.55 1.83 27.10
CA ILE A 43 -14.54 2.36 28.03
C ILE A 43 -14.52 1.46 29.25
N LYS A 44 -14.36 2.06 30.44
CA LYS A 44 -14.51 1.33 31.70
C LYS A 44 -16.01 1.19 31.98
N VAL A 45 -16.46 -0.05 32.15
CA VAL A 45 -17.77 -0.37 32.75
C VAL A 45 -17.65 -0.28 34.26
#